data_AF-A0A934L032-F1
#
_entry.id   AF-A0A934L032-F1
#
_cell.length_a   1.000
_cell.length_b   1.000
_cell.length_c   1.000
_cell.angle_alpha   90.00
_cell.angle_beta   90.00
_cell.angle_gamma   90.00
#
_symmetry.space_group_name_H-M   'P 1'
#
loop_
_entity.id
_entity.type
_entity.pdbx_description
1 polymer ?
#
loop_
_entity_poly.entity_id
_entity_poly.type
_entity_poly.pdbx_seq_one_letter_code
_entity_poly.pdbx_strand_id
1 'polypeptide(L)'
;MNQSKLAVDTRTFPVLIYDPRKGTKIAERLSLQGNPAPKDDWYKDPKTGDLFDFVMFARTEGRFSKHFDKDGVPSPLMLEAKQDRLDNWRVLQELAGII
;
A
#
# COMPACT_ATOMS: atom_id res chain seq x y z
N MET A 1 17.97 2.77 1.04
CA MET A 1 16.96 2.70 -0.05
C MET A 1 15.86 1.66 0.18
N ASN A 2 16.09 0.61 0.99
CA ASN A 2 15.09 -0.47 1.16
C ASN A 2 13.78 -0.05 1.82
N GLN A 3 13.82 0.88 2.78
CA GLN A 3 12.61 1.32 3.51
C GLN A 3 11.61 2.08 2.63
N SER A 4 12.10 2.96 1.75
CA SER A 4 11.24 3.68 0.80
C SER A 4 10.54 2.71 -0.16
N LYS A 5 11.24 1.66 -0.60
CA LYS A 5 10.63 0.62 -1.43
C LYS A 5 9.58 -0.17 -0.64
N LEU A 6 9.89 -0.58 0.59
CA LEU A 6 8.93 -1.29 1.43
C LEU A 6 7.63 -0.50 1.61
N ALA A 7 7.73 0.81 1.85
CA ALA A 7 6.57 1.68 1.99
C ALA A 7 5.64 1.70 0.75
N VAL A 8 6.22 1.61 -0.45
CA VAL A 8 5.45 1.50 -1.71
C VAL A 8 4.81 0.11 -1.81
N ASP A 9 5.60 -0.93 -1.54
CA ASP A 9 5.16 -2.31 -1.68
C ASP A 9 4.03 -2.67 -0.70
N THR A 10 3.98 -2.02 0.46
CA THR A 10 2.95 -2.21 1.51
C THR A 10 1.79 -1.22 1.44
N ARG A 11 1.67 -0.43 0.37
CA ARG A 11 0.67 0.66 0.21
C ARG A 11 0.71 1.72 1.32
N THR A 12 1.79 1.82 2.09
CA THR A 12 1.94 2.87 3.11
C THR A 12 2.07 4.23 2.44
N PHE A 13 2.89 4.29 1.39
CA PHE A 13 3.10 5.46 0.54
C PHE A 13 3.16 5.00 -0.92
N PRO A 14 1.99 4.73 -1.56
CA PRO A 14 1.96 4.30 -2.95
C PRO A 14 2.46 5.42 -3.89
N VAL A 15 2.95 5.02 -5.06
CA VAL A 15 3.35 5.92 -6.14
C VAL A 15 2.14 6.29 -6.98
N LEU A 16 1.92 7.58 -7.19
CA LEU A 16 0.87 8.11 -8.05
C LEU A 16 1.52 8.98 -9.13
N ILE A 17 1.17 8.74 -10.38
CA ILE A 17 1.64 9.55 -11.51
C ILE A 17 0.42 10.17 -12.17
N TYR A 18 0.28 11.49 -12.10
CA TYR A 18 -0.79 12.21 -12.77
C TYR A 18 -0.25 13.02 -13.94
N ASP A 19 -0.65 12.68 -15.17
CA ASP A 19 -0.30 13.42 -16.38
C ASP A 19 -1.56 14.01 -17.04
N PRO A 20 -1.81 15.33 -16.89
CA PRO A 20 -3.02 15.97 -17.42
C PRO A 20 -3.12 15.92 -18.95
N ARG A 21 -2.02 15.63 -19.66
CA ARG A 21 -1.96 15.58 -21.12
C ARG A 21 -2.45 14.26 -21.70
N LYS A 22 -2.59 13.20 -20.89
CA LYS A 22 -2.90 11.84 -21.36
C LYS A 22 -4.37 11.59 -21.72
N GLY A 23 -5.26 12.56 -21.48
CA GLY A 23 -6.67 12.41 -21.80
C GLY A 23 -7.53 13.48 -21.16
N THR A 24 -8.83 13.23 -21.08
CA THR A 24 -9.82 14.12 -20.48
C THR A 24 -10.37 13.59 -19.15
N LYS A 25 -10.29 12.27 -18.93
CA LYS A 25 -10.78 11.60 -17.72
C LYS A 25 -9.65 11.37 -16.70
N ILE A 26 -10.00 11.26 -15.42
CA ILE A 26 -9.03 10.93 -14.36
C ILE A 26 -8.36 9.57 -14.62
N ALA A 27 -9.12 8.56 -15.04
CA ALA A 27 -8.62 7.22 -15.39
C ALA A 27 -7.57 7.22 -16.52
N GLU A 28 -7.56 8.24 -17.38
CA GLU A 28 -6.55 8.37 -18.44
C GLU A 28 -5.29 9.09 -17.95
N ARG A 29 -5.43 9.90 -16.88
CA ARG A 29 -4.39 10.80 -16.37
C ARG A 29 -3.66 10.24 -15.16
N LEU A 30 -4.35 9.49 -14.30
CA LEU A 30 -3.80 8.85 -13.11
C LEU A 30 -3.28 7.45 -13.44
N SER A 31 -2.00 7.21 -13.14
CA SER A 31 -1.36 5.91 -13.27
C SER A 31 -0.78 5.47 -11.92
N LEU A 32 -0.97 4.19 -11.61
CA LEU A 32 -0.36 3.51 -10.47
C LEU A 32 0.90 2.74 -10.86
N GLN A 33 1.52 3.08 -11.99
CA GLN A 33 2.79 2.48 -12.41
C GLN A 33 3.88 2.75 -11.36
N GLY A 34 4.68 1.72 -11.07
CA GLY A 34 5.73 1.77 -10.05
C GLY A 34 5.34 1.10 -8.73
N ASN A 35 4.07 0.75 -8.55
CA ASN A 35 3.63 -0.08 -7.43
C ASN A 35 3.56 -1.58 -7.85
N PRO A 36 3.88 -2.53 -6.95
CA PRO A 36 3.72 -3.95 -7.25
C PRO A 36 2.23 -4.33 -7.29
N ALA A 37 1.91 -5.37 -8.07
CA ALA A 37 0.59 -6.01 -8.12
C ALA A 37 -0.58 -5.00 -8.12
N PRO A 38 -0.65 -4.05 -9.07
CA PRO A 38 -1.53 -2.89 -8.94
C PRO A 38 -3.02 -3.21 -8.99
N LYS A 39 -3.40 -4.40 -9.47
CA LYS A 39 -4.79 -4.88 -9.52
C LYS A 39 -5.21 -5.64 -8.27
N ASP A 40 -4.25 -6.01 -7.41
CA ASP A 40 -4.51 -6.73 -6.17
C ASP A 40 -4.57 -5.75 -5.00
N ASP A 41 -5.33 -6.14 -3.97
CA ASP A 41 -5.44 -5.42 -2.70
C ASP A 41 -4.05 -5.25 -2.04
N TRP A 42 -3.26 -6.33 -2.03
CA TRP A 42 -1.93 -6.39 -1.43
C TRP A 42 -0.97 -7.18 -2.32
N TYR A 43 0.31 -6.79 -2.29
CA TYR A 43 1.35 -7.63 -2.89
C TYR A 43 1.62 -8.84 -1.98
N LYS A 44 1.76 -10.02 -2.59
CA LYS A 44 2.17 -11.24 -1.92
C LYS A 44 3.42 -11.77 -2.59
N ASP A 45 4.48 -12.01 -1.82
CA ASP A 45 5.71 -12.57 -2.37
C ASP A 45 5.45 -14.01 -2.84
N PRO A 46 5.68 -14.34 -4.12
CA PRO A 46 5.39 -15.67 -4.64
C PRO A 46 6.35 -16.76 -4.14
N LYS A 47 7.51 -16.39 -3.60
CA LYS A 47 8.51 -17.32 -3.07
C LYS A 47 8.29 -17.62 -1.60
N THR A 48 8.05 -16.59 -0.78
CA THR A 48 7.89 -16.76 0.68
C THR A 48 6.43 -16.87 1.10
N GLY A 49 5.50 -16.37 0.29
CA GLY A 49 4.09 -16.26 0.64
C GLY A 49 3.78 -15.07 1.55
N ASP A 50 4.78 -14.23 1.87
CA ASP A 50 4.61 -13.09 2.76
C ASP A 50 3.65 -12.05 2.17
N LEU A 51 2.76 -11.53 3.01
CA LEU A 51 1.82 -10.48 2.64
C LEU A 51 2.41 -9.10 2.95
N PHE A 52 2.53 -8.26 1.94
CA PHE A 52 3.08 -6.91 2.07
C PHE A 52 1.93 -5.94 2.33
N ASP A 53 1.56 -5.81 3.60
CA ASP A 53 0.55 -4.88 4.09
C ASP A 53 1.13 -3.80 5.01
N PHE A 54 0.30 -2.84 5.42
CA PHE A 54 0.74 -1.76 6.32
C PHE A 54 1.31 -2.29 7.65
N VAL A 55 0.83 -3.43 8.16
CA VAL A 55 1.33 -4.02 9.41
C VAL A 55 2.77 -4.49 9.22
N MET A 56 3.11 -5.09 8.08
CA MET A 56 4.49 -5.44 7.75
C MET A 56 5.41 -4.22 7.80
N PHE A 57 5.01 -3.10 7.18
CA PHE A 57 5.79 -1.86 7.25
C PHE A 57 5.94 -1.37 8.69
N ALA A 58 4.83 -1.30 9.43
CA ALA A 58 4.79 -0.77 10.78
C ALA A 58 5.70 -1.56 11.75
N ARG A 59 5.84 -2.88 11.57
CA ARG A 59 6.77 -3.72 12.36
C ARG A 59 8.23 -3.29 12.24
N THR A 60 8.62 -2.72 11.11
CA THR A 60 10.01 -2.31 10.84
C THR A 60 10.36 -0.93 11.40
N GLU A 61 9.37 -0.24 11.96
CA GLU A 61 9.42 1.20 12.22
C GLU A 61 9.23 1.46 13.73
N GLY A 62 10.30 1.89 14.41
CA GLY A 62 10.30 2.06 15.87
C GLY A 62 9.23 3.00 16.40
N ARG A 63 8.75 3.94 15.56
CA ARG A 63 7.62 4.84 15.87
C ARG A 63 6.30 4.11 16.13
N PHE A 64 6.16 2.87 15.68
CA PHE A 64 4.96 2.04 15.90
C PHE A 64 5.16 0.95 16.96
N SER A 65 6.35 0.84 17.56
CA SER A 65 6.69 -0.22 18.52
C SER A 65 5.66 -0.43 19.63
N LYS A 66 5.05 0.64 20.15
CA LYS A 66 4.02 0.59 21.21
C LYS A 66 2.70 -0.05 20.79
N HIS A 67 2.48 -0.28 19.50
CA HIS A 67 1.29 -0.91 18.95
C HIS A 67 1.46 -2.41 18.69
N PHE A 68 2.58 -2.98 19.12
CA PHE A 68 2.84 -4.41 19.05
C PHE A 68 3.12 -4.93 20.45
N ASP A 69 2.53 -6.08 20.78
CA ASP A 69 2.85 -6.78 22.03
C ASP A 69 4.19 -7.55 21.92
N LYS A 70 4.51 -8.33 22.96
CA LYS A 70 5.75 -9.10 23.04
C LYS A 70 5.87 -10.18 21.96
N ASP A 71 4.74 -10.70 21.48
CA ASP A 71 4.67 -11.71 20.43
C ASP A 71 4.55 -11.06 19.04
N GLY A 72 4.53 -9.73 19.00
CA GLY A 72 4.37 -8.94 17.81
C GLY A 72 2.93 -8.90 17.31
N VAL A 73 1.92 -9.22 18.09
CA VAL A 73 0.52 -9.08 17.64
C VAL A 73 0.20 -7.58 17.51
N PRO A 74 -0.36 -7.13 16.37
CA PRO A 74 -0.73 -5.72 16.19
C PRO A 74 -1.94 -5.35 17.03
N SER A 75 -1.93 -4.14 17.59
CA SER A 75 -3.09 -3.53 18.24
C SER A 75 -4.26 -3.33 17.27
N PRO A 76 -5.51 -3.19 17.76
CA PRO A 76 -6.67 -2.89 16.91
C PRO A 76 -6.46 -1.68 16.00
N LEU A 77 -5.81 -0.61 16.50
CA LEU A 77 -5.50 0.58 15.70
C LEU A 77 -4.62 0.29 14.49
N MET A 78 -3.70 -0.68 14.56
CA MET A 78 -2.87 -1.08 13.42
C MET A 78 -3.67 -1.84 12.36
N LEU A 79 -4.68 -2.60 12.79
CA LEU A 79 -5.60 -3.30 11.88
C LEU A 79 -6.53 -2.31 11.18
N GLU A 80 -7.04 -1.31 11.91
CA GLU A 80 -7.80 -0.19 11.34
C GLU A 80 -6.95 0.59 10.33
N ALA A 81 -5.72 0.96 10.70
CA ALA A 81 -4.81 1.67 9.79
C ALA A 81 -4.49 0.86 8.52
N LYS A 82 -4.37 -0.48 8.63
CA LYS A 82 -4.24 -1.37 7.48
C LYS A 82 -5.48 -1.29 6.58
N GLN A 83 -6.67 -1.31 7.16
CA GLN A 83 -7.93 -1.19 6.41
C GLN A 83 -8.03 0.17 5.71
N ASP A 84 -7.67 1.27 6.37
CA ASP A 84 -7.65 2.60 5.76
C ASP A 84 -6.75 2.65 4.51
N ARG A 85 -5.60 1.97 4.53
CA ARG A 85 -4.71 1.92 3.36
C ARG A 85 -5.29 1.08 2.24
N LEU A 86 -6.00 0.01 2.57
CA LEU A 86 -6.71 -0.79 1.59
C LEU A 86 -7.86 0.00 0.93
N ASP A 87 -8.66 0.70 1.71
CA ASP A 87 -9.78 1.48 1.20
C ASP A 87 -9.28 2.61 0.29
N ASN A 88 -8.24 3.32 0.71
CA ASN A 88 -7.57 4.31 -0.13
C ASN A 88 -7.00 3.69 -1.41
N TRP A 89 -6.39 2.50 -1.31
CA TRP A 89 -5.84 1.82 -2.48
C TRP A 89 -6.93 1.50 -3.50
N ARG A 90 -8.09 1.00 -3.06
CA ARG A 90 -9.23 0.70 -3.96
C ARG A 90 -9.78 1.95 -4.63
N VAL A 91 -9.87 3.08 -3.92
CA VAL A 91 -10.22 4.37 -4.52
C VAL A 91 -9.20 4.76 -5.60
N LEU A 92 -7.91 4.57 -5.36
CA LEU A 92 -6.87 4.86 -6.36
C LEU A 92 -6.97 3.92 -7.57
N GLN A 93 -7.32 2.66 -7.38
CA GLN A 93 -7.54 1.70 -8.46
C GLN A 93 -8.75 2.10 -9.33
N GLU A 94 -9.86 2.52 -8.72
CA GLU A 94 -11.03 3.05 -9.42
C GLU A 94 -10.68 4.31 -10.22
N LEU A 95 -10.01 5.28 -9.57
CA LEU A 95 -9.61 6.53 -10.21
C LEU A 95 -8.62 6.32 -11.36
N ALA A 96 -7.80 5.27 -11.30
CA ALA A 96 -6.89 4.86 -12.37
C ALA A 96 -7.55 3.95 -13.43
N GLY A 97 -8.83 3.60 -13.26
CA GLY A 97 -9.59 2.77 -14.20
C GLY A 97 -9.08 1.34 -14.35
N ILE A 98 -8.55 0.73 -13.28
CA ILE A 98 -7.99 -0.64 -13.32
C ILE A 98 -8.84 -1.70 -12.61
N ILE A 99 -9.90 -1.28 -11.91
CA ILE A 99 -10.98 -2.13 -11.36
C ILE A 99 -12.35 -1.56 -11.74
#